data_AF-A0A934XV42-F1
#
_entry.id   AF-A0A934XV42-F1
#
_cell.length_a   1.000
_cell.length_b   1.000
_cell.length_c   1.000
_cell.angle_alpha   90.00
_cell.angle_beta   90.00
_cell.angle_gamma   90.00
#
_symmetry.space_group_name_H-M   'P 1'
#
loop_
_entity.id
_entity.type
_entity.pdbx_description
1 polymer ?
#
loop_
_entity_poly.entity_id
_entity_poly.type
_entity_poly.pdbx_seq_one_letter_code
_entity_poly.pdbx_strand_id
1 'polypeptide(L)'
;MGQDGLLYAGGYFTIAGGMVVNRIASWDGTSWYPLGTGVYGFVNALAAGIDGSVYAAGNFLYAGGVLAHLVARWDGGAWHALGTGLGESPYPSYVSELAINTAGELWAAGSFGTAGGKPSTYVAVWSPTAMSWFLPVIRRRVDH
;
A
#
# COMPACT_ATOMS: atom_id res chain seq x y z
N MET A 1 9.67 10.13 2.50
CA MET A 1 10.57 9.75 3.61
C MET A 1 9.70 9.15 4.69
N GLY A 2 10.04 7.97 5.21
CA GLY A 2 9.35 7.40 6.37
C GLY A 2 9.68 8.19 7.63
N GLN A 3 8.89 8.01 8.69
CA GLN A 3 9.15 8.69 9.97
C GLN A 3 10.39 8.17 10.70
N ASP A 4 10.92 7.04 10.24
CA ASP A 4 12.21 6.47 10.64
C ASP A 4 13.44 7.18 10.03
N GLY A 5 13.20 8.20 9.18
CA GLY A 5 14.27 8.90 8.47
C GLY A 5 14.75 8.17 7.21
N LEU A 6 14.14 7.04 6.84
CA LEU A 6 14.50 6.30 5.64
C LEU A 6 13.78 6.85 4.41
N LEU A 7 14.45 6.81 3.26
CA LEU A 7 13.79 7.00 1.97
C LEU A 7 13.34 5.65 1.44
N TYR A 8 12.09 5.56 0.98
CA TYR A 8 11.53 4.35 0.41
C TYR A 8 11.32 4.53 -1.09
N ALA A 9 11.70 3.52 -1.86
CA ALA A 9 11.50 3.47 -3.30
C ALA A 9 10.70 2.21 -3.67
N GLY A 10 9.72 2.36 -4.55
CA GLY A 10 8.88 1.29 -5.07
C GLY A 10 8.74 1.44 -6.58
N GLY A 11 8.69 0.33 -7.33
CA GLY A 11 8.61 0.39 -8.79
C GLY A 11 8.89 -0.93 -9.48
N TYR A 12 9.22 -0.88 -10.78
CA TYR A 12 9.61 -2.05 -11.56
C TYR A 12 11.13 -2.25 -11.61
N PHE A 13 11.73 -2.52 -10.46
CA PHE A 13 13.16 -2.80 -10.35
C PHE A 13 13.41 -4.02 -9.46
N THR A 14 14.50 -4.73 -9.67
CA THR A 14 14.89 -5.88 -8.83
C THR A 14 16.16 -5.64 -8.05
N ILE A 15 16.96 -4.64 -8.44
CA ILE A 15 18.26 -4.32 -7.85
C ILE A 15 18.31 -2.83 -7.50
N ALA A 16 18.84 -2.49 -6.33
CA ALA A 16 19.18 -1.13 -5.92
C ALA A 16 20.51 -1.17 -5.16
N GLY A 17 21.46 -0.30 -5.52
CA GLY A 17 22.78 -0.26 -4.86
C GLY A 17 23.56 -1.58 -4.90
N GLY A 18 23.34 -2.43 -5.92
CA GLY A 18 23.96 -3.76 -6.03
C GLY A 18 23.26 -4.88 -5.22
N MET A 19 22.24 -4.54 -4.44
CA MET A 19 21.45 -5.49 -3.65
C MET A 19 20.18 -5.91 -4.38
N VAL A 20 19.80 -7.18 -4.27
CA VAL A 20 18.49 -7.65 -4.73
C VAL A 20 17.43 -7.19 -3.72
N VAL A 21 16.47 -6.40 -4.19
CA VAL A 21 15.45 -5.74 -3.35
C VAL A 21 14.02 -6.03 -3.76
N ASN A 22 13.80 -6.53 -4.99
CA ASN A 22 12.49 -6.98 -5.47
C ASN A 22 11.37 -5.92 -5.34
N ARG A 23 11.46 -4.89 -6.18
CA ARG A 23 10.46 -3.82 -6.41
C ARG A 23 10.25 -2.85 -5.27
N ILE A 24 10.90 -3.04 -4.12
CA ILE A 24 10.80 -2.14 -2.99
C ILE A 24 12.09 -2.11 -2.15
N ALA A 25 12.57 -0.92 -1.82
CA ALA A 25 13.81 -0.73 -1.07
C ALA A 25 13.73 0.46 -0.13
N SER A 26 14.51 0.42 0.95
CA SER A 26 14.78 1.56 1.83
C SER A 26 16.21 2.06 1.65
N TRP A 27 16.44 3.34 1.94
CA TRP A 27 17.73 4.01 1.88
C TRP A 27 17.99 4.73 3.20
N ASP A 28 19.14 4.46 3.81
CA ASP A 28 19.56 5.02 5.11
C ASP A 28 20.36 6.32 4.99
N GLY A 29 20.55 6.84 3.78
CA GLY A 29 21.48 7.95 3.51
C GLY A 29 22.80 7.51 2.87
N THR A 30 23.13 6.22 2.96
CA THR A 30 24.41 5.64 2.49
C THR A 30 24.29 4.32 1.73
N SER A 31 23.31 3.46 2.05
CA SER A 31 23.10 2.15 1.45
C SER A 31 21.62 1.82 1.25
N TRP A 32 21.33 1.05 0.19
CA TRP A 32 19.98 0.55 -0.12
C TRP A 32 19.78 -0.81 0.54
N TYR A 33 18.60 -1.04 1.11
CA TYR A 33 18.25 -2.30 1.76
C TYR A 33 16.92 -2.85 1.24
N PRO A 34 16.77 -4.18 1.16
CA PRO A 34 15.50 -4.81 0.86
C PRO A 34 14.52 -4.67 2.03
N LEU A 35 13.23 -4.56 1.74
CA LEU A 35 12.16 -4.75 2.75
C LEU A 35 11.72 -6.22 2.76
N GLY A 36 12.32 -7.03 3.64
CA GLY A 36 12.12 -8.48 3.66
C GLY A 36 12.52 -9.11 2.33
N THR A 37 11.66 -9.95 1.75
CA THR A 37 11.89 -10.53 0.41
C THR A 37 11.36 -9.65 -0.74
N GLY A 38 10.84 -8.46 -0.43
CA GLY A 38 10.16 -7.55 -1.36
C GLY A 38 8.74 -7.98 -1.72
N VAL A 39 8.26 -7.53 -2.88
CA VAL A 39 6.90 -7.82 -3.37
C VAL A 39 6.89 -8.61 -4.68
N TYR A 40 5.82 -9.37 -4.90
CA TYR A 40 5.59 -10.17 -6.11
C TYR A 40 4.58 -9.48 -7.03
N GLY A 41 5.10 -8.58 -7.87
CA GLY A 41 4.34 -7.70 -8.75
C GLY A 41 5.03 -6.35 -8.90
N PHE A 42 4.27 -5.28 -9.11
CA PHE A 42 4.75 -3.90 -9.22
C PHE A 42 4.24 -3.04 -8.06
N VAL A 43 5.10 -2.19 -7.51
CA VAL A 43 4.69 -1.11 -6.60
C VAL A 43 4.49 0.17 -7.41
N ASN A 44 3.27 0.69 -7.42
CA ASN A 44 2.93 1.94 -8.11
C ASN A 44 2.88 3.12 -7.14
N ALA A 45 2.53 2.86 -5.88
CA ALA A 45 2.32 3.88 -4.87
C ALA A 45 2.91 3.47 -3.52
N LEU A 46 3.43 4.46 -2.80
CA LEU A 46 3.92 4.34 -1.43
C LEU A 46 3.31 5.46 -0.58
N ALA A 47 2.97 5.14 0.66
CA ALA A 47 2.55 6.14 1.65
C ALA A 47 3.19 5.85 3.02
N ALA A 48 3.63 6.88 3.72
CA ALA A 48 4.16 6.75 5.07
C ALA A 48 3.03 6.88 6.10
N GLY A 49 2.89 5.86 6.94
CA GLY A 49 1.97 5.84 8.07
C GLY A 49 2.35 6.84 9.15
N ILE A 50 1.34 7.28 9.90
CA ILE A 50 1.52 8.18 11.05
C ILE A 50 2.26 7.51 12.22
N ASP A 51 2.31 6.18 12.21
CA ASP A 51 2.93 5.30 13.20
C ASP A 51 4.32 4.80 12.76
N GLY A 52 4.88 5.37 11.69
CA GLY A 52 6.14 4.93 11.11
C GLY A 52 6.05 3.73 10.17
N SER A 53 4.86 3.16 9.95
CA SER A 53 4.68 2.11 8.95
C SER A 53 4.82 2.65 7.52
N VAL A 54 5.03 1.75 6.56
CA VAL A 54 5.01 2.09 5.13
C VAL A 54 3.96 1.25 4.43
N TYR A 55 3.07 1.92 3.69
CA TYR A 55 2.09 1.26 2.85
C TYR A 55 2.62 1.20 1.43
N ALA A 56 2.59 0.01 0.83
CA ALA A 56 2.90 -0.21 -0.57
C ALA A 56 1.65 -0.68 -1.29
N ALA A 57 1.39 -0.12 -2.47
CA ALA A 57 0.29 -0.56 -3.31
C ALA A 57 0.66 -0.55 -4.79
N GLY A 58 -0.03 -1.36 -5.57
CA GLY A 58 0.23 -1.50 -6.99
C GLY A 58 -0.47 -2.71 -7.59
N ASN A 59 0.21 -3.36 -8.54
CA ASN A 59 -0.23 -4.63 -9.12
C ASN A 59 0.64 -5.76 -8.54
N PHE A 60 0.38 -6.14 -7.30
CA PHE A 60 1.05 -7.28 -6.67
C PHE A 60 0.06 -8.13 -5.87
N LEU A 61 0.41 -9.40 -5.72
CA LEU A 61 -0.40 -10.37 -4.98
C LEU A 61 0.21 -10.73 -3.62
N TYR A 62 1.55 -10.68 -3.52
CA TYR A 62 2.28 -11.03 -2.31
C TYR A 62 3.26 -9.95 -1.90
N ALA A 63 3.43 -9.78 -0.60
CA ALA A 63 4.49 -8.97 0.02
C ALA A 63 5.13 -9.79 1.14
N GLY A 64 6.45 -10.03 1.09
CA GLY A 64 7.12 -10.84 2.11
C GLY A 64 6.60 -12.27 2.28
N GLY A 65 6.00 -12.85 1.23
CA GLY A 65 5.31 -14.16 1.30
C GLY A 65 3.88 -14.12 1.84
N VAL A 66 3.40 -12.96 2.31
CA VAL A 66 2.02 -12.74 2.76
C VAL A 66 1.12 -12.41 1.57
N LEU A 67 -0.03 -13.07 1.48
CA LEU A 67 -1.06 -12.75 0.49
C LEU A 67 -1.66 -11.39 0.82
N ALA A 68 -1.35 -10.38 0.00
CA ALA A 68 -1.71 -8.98 0.24
C ALA A 68 -2.16 -8.36 -1.09
N HIS A 69 -3.45 -8.52 -1.40
CA HIS A 69 -4.00 -8.14 -2.70
C HIS A 69 -3.89 -6.62 -2.92
N LEU A 70 -3.00 -6.23 -3.83
CA LEU A 70 -2.75 -4.88 -4.32
C LEU A 70 -2.25 -3.86 -3.28
N VAL A 71 -2.26 -4.18 -1.98
CA VAL A 71 -1.86 -3.28 -0.90
C VAL A 71 -1.36 -4.06 0.32
N ALA A 72 -0.26 -3.60 0.91
CA ALA A 72 0.37 -4.17 2.08
C ALA A 72 0.97 -3.08 2.97
N ARG A 73 1.12 -3.36 4.27
CA ARG A 73 1.76 -2.49 5.26
C ARG A 73 3.06 -3.14 5.75
N TRP A 74 4.15 -2.40 5.72
CA TRP A 74 5.42 -2.71 6.36
C TRP A 74 5.47 -2.06 7.74
N ASP A 75 5.74 -2.83 8.78
CA ASP A 75 5.82 -2.34 10.17
C ASP A 75 7.24 -2.01 10.65
N GLY A 76 8.24 -2.14 9.78
CA GLY A 76 9.66 -2.02 10.12
C GLY A 76 10.40 -3.36 10.13
N GLY A 77 9.69 -4.49 10.22
CA GLY A 77 10.29 -5.83 10.21
C GLY A 77 9.54 -6.87 9.37
N ALA A 78 8.23 -6.70 9.17
CA ALA A 78 7.38 -7.63 8.43
C ALA A 78 6.32 -6.92 7.58
N TRP A 79 5.91 -7.62 6.51
CA TRP A 79 4.78 -7.25 5.67
C TRP A 79 3.48 -7.79 6.24
N HIS A 80 2.44 -6.97 6.23
CA HIS A 80 1.09 -7.30 6.69
C HIS A 80 0.05 -7.00 5.61
N ALA A 81 -0.92 -7.89 5.46
CA ALA A 81 -2.09 -7.64 4.63
C ALA A 81 -3.06 -6.66 5.30
N LEU A 82 -3.80 -5.89 4.49
CA LEU A 82 -4.90 -5.03 4.97
C LEU A 82 -6.23 -5.76 4.74
N GLY A 83 -6.62 -6.60 5.69
CA GLY A 83 -7.79 -7.49 5.55
C GLY A 83 -7.60 -8.44 4.36
N THR A 84 -8.65 -8.62 3.55
CA THR A 84 -8.56 -9.36 2.28
C THR A 84 -8.00 -8.52 1.12
N GLY A 85 -7.62 -7.26 1.37
CA GLY A 85 -7.06 -6.35 0.37
C GLY A 85 -8.10 -5.77 -0.59
N LEU A 86 -7.64 -5.47 -1.80
CA LEU A 86 -8.42 -4.86 -2.88
C LEU A 86 -8.47 -5.81 -4.09
N GLY A 87 -9.61 -5.87 -4.76
CA GLY A 87 -9.72 -6.49 -6.08
C GLY A 87 -10.57 -7.76 -6.15
N GLU A 88 -11.63 -7.66 -6.95
CA GLU A 88 -12.35 -8.70 -7.68
C GLU A 88 -13.04 -8.03 -8.89
N SER A 89 -12.26 -7.66 -9.91
CA SER A 89 -12.80 -7.11 -11.17
C SER A 89 -12.30 -7.95 -12.35
N PRO A 90 -13.09 -8.16 -13.42
CA PRO A 90 -12.66 -8.91 -14.60
C PRO A 90 -11.50 -8.28 -15.38
N TYR A 91 -11.06 -7.07 -15.00
CA TYR A 91 -9.93 -6.34 -15.58
C TYR A 91 -8.67 -6.42 -14.70
N PRO A 92 -7.46 -6.21 -15.26
CA PRO A 92 -6.25 -6.09 -14.47
C PRO A 92 -6.45 -5.05 -13.37
N SER A 93 -6.36 -5.50 -12.11
CA SER A 93 -6.56 -4.65 -10.95
C SER A 93 -5.23 -4.11 -10.44
N TYR A 94 -5.21 -2.83 -10.09
CA TYR A 94 -4.05 -2.15 -9.54
C TYR A 94 -4.47 -0.94 -8.73
N VAL A 95 -3.67 -0.59 -7.73
CA VAL A 95 -3.75 0.72 -7.08
C VAL A 95 -2.75 1.65 -7.78
N SER A 96 -3.18 2.84 -8.16
CA SER A 96 -2.33 3.86 -8.77
C SER A 96 -1.83 4.88 -7.75
N GLU A 97 -2.58 5.10 -6.67
CA GLU A 97 -2.28 6.14 -5.69
C GLU A 97 -2.69 5.73 -4.28
N LEU A 98 -1.89 6.19 -3.30
CA LEU A 98 -2.18 6.10 -1.88
C LEU A 98 -2.07 7.50 -1.25
N ALA A 99 -3.01 7.82 -0.37
CA ALA A 99 -2.94 9.01 0.47
C ALA A 99 -3.30 8.65 1.91
N ILE A 100 -2.67 9.28 2.89
CA ILE A 100 -2.97 9.09 4.32
C ILE A 100 -3.41 10.43 4.88
N ASN A 101 -4.53 10.44 5.59
CA ASN A 101 -4.99 11.64 6.28
C ASN A 101 -4.42 11.73 7.70
N THR A 102 -4.69 12.84 8.39
CA THR A 102 -4.20 13.08 9.75
C THR A 102 -4.78 12.13 10.80
N ALA A 103 -5.87 11.43 10.49
CA ALA A 103 -6.42 10.36 11.34
C ALA A 103 -5.76 9.00 11.10
N GLY A 104 -4.83 8.89 10.14
CA GLY A 104 -4.17 7.65 9.76
C GLY A 104 -4.99 6.76 8.82
N GLU A 105 -6.12 7.25 8.30
CA GLU A 105 -6.90 6.51 7.30
C GLU A 105 -6.16 6.51 5.96
N LEU A 106 -6.03 5.32 5.36
CA LEU A 106 -5.37 5.13 4.07
C LEU A 106 -6.42 5.12 2.96
N TRP A 107 -6.33 6.09 2.07
CA TRP A 107 -7.12 6.19 0.85
C TRP A 107 -6.36 5.52 -0.28
N ALA A 108 -7.00 4.58 -0.95
CA ALA A 108 -6.45 3.90 -2.12
C ALA A 108 -7.32 4.21 -3.34
N ALA A 109 -6.68 4.62 -4.44
CA ALA A 109 -7.34 4.86 -5.71
C ALA A 109 -6.68 4.04 -6.83
N GLY A 110 -7.47 3.53 -7.78
CA GLY A 110 -6.97 2.75 -8.91
C GLY A 110 -8.05 2.01 -9.67
N SER A 111 -7.70 0.88 -10.29
CA SER A 111 -8.62 -0.04 -10.95
C SER A 111 -8.83 -1.26 -10.05
N PHE A 112 -9.97 -1.34 -9.34
CA PHE A 112 -10.38 -2.51 -8.57
C PHE A 112 -11.90 -2.50 -8.38
N GLY A 113 -12.51 -3.66 -8.20
CA GLY A 113 -13.97 -3.81 -8.06
C GLY A 113 -14.46 -3.98 -6.62
N THR A 114 -13.58 -4.37 -5.71
CA THR A 114 -13.91 -4.66 -4.32
C THR A 114 -12.83 -4.16 -3.36
N ALA A 115 -13.24 -3.90 -2.12
CA ALA A 115 -12.35 -3.64 -1.00
C ALA A 115 -12.85 -4.40 0.22
N GLY A 116 -12.00 -5.22 0.83
CA GLY A 116 -12.39 -6.07 1.95
C GLY A 116 -13.53 -7.05 1.61
N GLY A 117 -13.59 -7.53 0.37
CA GLY A 117 -14.65 -8.42 -0.13
C GLY A 117 -16.00 -7.75 -0.39
N LYS A 118 -16.09 -6.42 -0.28
CA LYS A 118 -17.33 -5.66 -0.56
C LYS A 118 -17.19 -4.86 -1.85
N PRO A 119 -18.28 -4.67 -2.63
CA PRO A 119 -18.25 -3.81 -3.80
C PRO A 119 -17.73 -2.42 -3.45
N SER A 120 -16.62 -2.05 -4.09
CA SER A 120 -15.97 -0.75 -3.96
C SER A 120 -15.13 -0.54 -5.19
N THR A 121 -15.65 0.29 -6.10
CA THR A 121 -15.02 0.50 -7.38
C THR A 121 -14.13 1.74 -7.31
N TYR A 122 -12.89 1.58 -7.74
CA TYR A 122 -11.88 2.62 -7.95
C TYR A 122 -11.32 3.31 -6.70
N VAL A 123 -12.09 3.50 -5.63
CA VAL A 123 -11.62 4.19 -4.42
C VAL A 123 -12.11 3.48 -3.15
N ALA A 124 -11.21 3.26 -2.20
CA ALA A 124 -11.54 2.68 -0.90
C ALA A 124 -10.71 3.33 0.22
N VAL A 125 -11.23 3.29 1.45
CA VAL A 125 -10.56 3.81 2.64
C VAL A 125 -10.33 2.68 3.63
N TRP A 126 -9.09 2.47 4.05
CA TRP A 126 -8.74 1.58 5.15
C TRP A 126 -8.73 2.35 6.46
N SER A 127 -9.50 1.87 7.44
CA SER A 127 -9.44 2.35 8.81
C SER A 127 -8.49 1.46 9.61
N PRO A 128 -7.38 2.00 10.15
CA PRO A 128 -6.50 1.23 11.03
C PRO A 128 -7.15 0.91 12.38
N THR A 129 -8.14 1.70 12.82
CA THR A 129 -8.86 1.47 14.08
C THR A 129 -9.93 0.39 13.94
N ALA A 130 -10.67 0.39 12.84
CA ALA A 130 -11.66 -0.65 12.55
C ALA A 130 -11.09 -1.88 11.85
N MET A 131 -9.80 -1.84 11.48
CA MET A 131 -9.09 -2.87 10.71
C MET A 131 -9.91 -3.38 9.51
N SER A 132 -10.52 -2.45 8.77
CA SER A 132 -11.42 -2.79 7.66
C SER A 132 -11.47 -1.70 6.59
N TRP A 133 -11.90 -2.12 5.40
CA TRP A 133 -12.13 -1.25 4.25
C TRP A 133 -13.56 -0.68 4.25
N PHE A 134 -13.66 0.58 3.84
CA PHE A 134 -14.90 1.33 3.71
C PHE A 134 -15.00 1.95 2.32
N LEU A 135 -16.25 2.11 1.87
CA LEU A 135 -16.58 3.01 0.78
C LEU A 135 -16.44 4.45 1.28
N PRO A 136 -15.83 5.36 0.50
CA PRO A 136 -15.84 6.77 0.86
C PRO A 136 -17.29 7.28 0.84
N VAL A 137 -17.82 7.65 2.00
CA VAL A 137 -19.12 8.33 2.06
C VAL A 137 -18.87 9.78 1.68
N ILE A 138 -19.20 10.17 0.45
CA ILE A 138 -19.28 11.59 0.08
C ILE A 138 -20.50 12.15 0.83
N ARG A 139 -20.28 12.73 2.00
CA ARG A 139 -21.31 13.58 2.60
C ARG A 139 -21.40 14.83 1.75
N ARG A 140 -22.48 14.99 0.97
CA ARG A 140 -22.85 16.30 0.48
C ARG A 140 -23.05 17.19 1.71
N ARG A 141 -22.18 18.19 1.87
CA ARG A 141 -22.48 19.34 2.72
C ARG A 141 -23.76 19.96 2.13
N VAL A 142 -24.86 19.81 2.84
CA VAL A 142 -26.00 20.71 2.66
C VAL A 142 -25.68 21.89 3.56
N ASP A 143 -25.00 22.87 2.99
CA ASP A 143 -24.83 24.16 3.65
C ASP A 143 -26.21 24.83 3.60
N HIS A 144 -26.79 25.07 4.77
CA HIS A 144 -28.00 25.86 4.97
C HIS A 144 -27.65 27.33 5.21
#